data_AF-A0A5E4AKT3-F1
#
_entry.id   AF-A0A5E4AKT3-F1
#
_cell.length_a   1.000
_cell.length_b   1.000
_cell.length_c   1.000
_cell.angle_alpha   90.00
_cell.angle_beta   90.00
_cell.angle_gamma   90.00
#
_symmetry.space_group_name_H-M   'P 1'
#
loop_
_entity.id
_entity.type
_entity.pdbx_description
1 polymer ?
#
loop_
_entity_poly.entity_id
_entity_poly.type
_entity_poly.pdbx_seq_one_letter_code
_entity_poly.pdbx_strand_id
1 'polypeptide(L)'
;MLKEDCASELRVHLAKALPLPSNVNRPRIDLIVFVINLHSKYSLQHVEESLHHVDASFFLGRVCFLGTGAGQEHHYSLHRNTVLKLAHTYRSPLFFCDLEVEDFRATMAQRLVRMLLICAGHVRGVSALNLLSLLRTSETPPPEEL
;
A
#
# COMPACT_ATOMS: atom_id res chain seq x y z
N MET A 1 5.17 4.88 21.04
CA MET A 1 4.53 5.94 20.23
C MET A 1 5.52 6.44 19.21
N LEU A 2 5.21 6.32 17.92
CA LEU A 2 6.05 6.84 16.83
C LEU A 2 5.94 8.37 16.84
N LYS A 3 7.03 9.04 17.22
CA LYS A 3 7.10 10.50 17.30
C LYS A 3 7.87 11.01 16.08
N GLU A 4 7.18 11.26 14.98
CA GLU A 4 7.72 12.12 13.92
C GLU A 4 7.25 13.55 14.19
N ASP A 5 8.18 14.50 14.21
CA ASP A 5 7.91 15.94 14.39
C ASP A 5 7.18 16.49 13.16
N CYS A 6 5.88 16.25 13.07
CA CYS A 6 5.01 16.92 12.12
C CYS A 6 4.00 17.78 12.86
N ALA A 7 3.91 19.05 12.48
CA ALA A 7 2.94 20.00 13.02
C ALA A 7 1.48 19.72 12.57
N SER A 8 1.28 18.67 11.77
CA SER A 8 0.00 18.32 11.15
C SER A 8 -0.64 17.12 11.84
N GLU A 9 -1.96 17.19 12.03
CA GLU A 9 -2.75 16.10 12.62
C GLU A 9 -2.83 14.89 11.67
N LEU A 10 -2.38 13.73 12.13
CA LEU A 10 -2.54 12.46 11.42
C LEU A 10 -3.97 11.95 11.56
N ARG A 11 -4.69 11.82 10.44
CA ARG A 11 -6.03 11.21 10.40
C ARG A 11 -5.99 9.90 9.62
N VAL A 12 -6.54 8.84 10.22
CA VAL A 12 -6.59 7.49 9.63
C VAL A 12 -8.05 7.09 9.48
N HIS A 13 -8.43 6.72 8.26
CA HIS A 13 -9.75 6.19 7.94
C HIS A 13 -9.62 4.74 7.50
N LEU A 14 -10.44 3.85 8.08
CA LEU A 14 -10.47 2.44 7.74
C LEU A 14 -11.70 2.14 6.88
N ALA A 15 -11.51 1.31 5.86
CA ALA A 15 -12.58 0.82 5.00
C ALA A 15 -12.36 -0.67 4.72
N LYS A 16 -13.45 -1.43 4.62
CA LYS A 16 -13.38 -2.87 4.28
C LYS A 16 -13.24 -3.10 2.77
N ALA A 17 -13.82 -2.21 1.96
CA ALA A 17 -13.82 -2.27 0.51
C ALA A 17 -14.13 -0.89 -0.07
N LEU A 18 -13.93 -0.74 -1.38
CA LEU A 18 -14.40 0.40 -2.18
C LEU A 18 -15.48 -0.06 -3.17
N PRO A 19 -16.42 0.84 -3.56
CA PRO A 19 -16.49 2.26 -3.23
C PRO A 19 -16.99 2.51 -1.80
N LEU A 20 -16.62 3.67 -1.25
CA LEU A 20 -17.19 4.12 0.03
C LEU A 20 -18.69 4.46 -0.14
N PRO A 21 -19.53 4.24 0.89
CA PRO A 21 -20.95 4.59 0.83
C PRO A 21 -21.18 6.07 0.49
N SER A 22 -22.24 6.39 -0.24
CA SER A 22 -22.53 7.75 -0.75
C SER A 22 -22.83 8.79 0.33
N ASN A 23 -23.12 8.35 1.56
CA ASN A 23 -23.71 9.19 2.63
C ASN A 23 -22.66 9.72 3.62
N VAL A 24 -21.37 9.50 3.37
CA VAL A 24 -20.29 10.01 4.23
C VAL A 24 -19.72 11.30 3.66
N ASN A 25 -19.62 12.33 4.50
CA ASN A 25 -18.81 13.52 4.21
C ASN A 25 -17.39 13.04 3.89
N ARG A 26 -17.01 13.05 2.60
CA ARG A 26 -15.80 12.38 2.13
C ARG A 26 -14.60 13.26 2.50
N PRO A 27 -13.75 12.84 3.45
CA PRO A 27 -12.55 13.60 3.78
C PRO A 27 -11.60 13.60 2.58
N ARG A 28 -10.71 14.60 2.51
CA ARG A 28 -9.56 14.54 1.61
C ARG A 28 -8.70 13.33 1.99
N ILE A 29 -8.37 12.51 1.00
CA ILE A 29 -7.51 11.32 1.16
C ILE A 29 -6.18 11.60 0.47
N ASP A 30 -5.09 11.61 1.22
CA ASP A 30 -3.74 11.85 0.67
C ASP A 30 -3.01 10.56 0.27
N LEU A 31 -3.30 9.43 0.94
CA LEU A 31 -2.71 8.12 0.67
C LEU A 31 -3.75 7.02 0.88
N ILE A 32 -3.78 6.04 -0.03
CA ILE A 32 -4.54 4.80 0.11
C ILE A 32 -3.57 3.64 0.27
N VAL A 33 -3.75 2.85 1.33
CA VAL A 33 -2.96 1.63 1.58
C VAL A 33 -3.89 0.42 1.48
N PHE A 34 -3.67 -0.42 0.46
CA PHE A 34 -4.38 -1.70 0.34
C PHE A 34 -3.63 -2.77 1.12
N VAL A 35 -4.20 -3.19 2.25
CA VAL A 35 -3.66 -4.27 3.07
C VAL A 35 -4.19 -5.60 2.53
N ILE A 36 -3.28 -6.50 2.16
CA ILE A 36 -3.58 -7.80 1.56
C ILE A 36 -3.08 -8.90 2.48
N ASN A 37 -3.99 -9.72 3.00
CA ASN A 37 -3.61 -10.93 3.72
C ASN A 37 -3.31 -12.05 2.70
N LEU A 38 -2.04 -12.45 2.60
CA LEU A 38 -1.58 -13.46 1.64
C LEU A 38 -2.13 -14.86 1.93
N HIS A 39 -2.64 -15.11 3.13
CA HIS A 39 -3.31 -16.37 3.50
C HIS A 39 -4.79 -16.41 3.09
N SER A 40 -5.36 -15.27 2.66
CA SER A 40 -6.79 -15.16 2.35
C SER A 40 -7.02 -14.79 0.90
N LYS A 41 -7.51 -15.75 0.10
CA LYS A 41 -7.95 -15.49 -1.28
C LYS A 41 -9.02 -14.39 -1.34
N TYR A 42 -9.93 -14.36 -0.37
CA TYR A 42 -10.95 -13.33 -0.25
C TYR A 42 -10.35 -11.93 -0.06
N SER A 43 -9.25 -11.80 0.69
CA SER A 43 -8.55 -10.52 0.86
C SER A 43 -8.01 -9.99 -0.46
N LEU A 44 -7.44 -10.87 -1.30
CA LEU A 44 -6.93 -10.49 -2.62
C LEU A 44 -8.06 -10.09 -3.56
N GLN A 45 -9.13 -10.89 -3.64
CA GLN A 45 -10.29 -10.60 -4.50
C GLN A 45 -10.96 -9.27 -4.13
N HIS A 46 -11.17 -9.00 -2.83
CA HIS A 46 -11.74 -7.72 -2.39
C HIS A 46 -10.89 -6.51 -2.77
N VAL A 47 -9.56 -6.67 -2.79
CA VAL A 47 -8.63 -5.62 -3.21
C VAL A 47 -8.72 -5.42 -4.72
N GLU A 48 -8.71 -6.51 -5.50
CA GLU A 48 -8.91 -6.46 -6.96
C GLU A 48 -10.21 -5.72 -7.33
N GLU A 49 -11.33 -6.08 -6.70
CA GLU A 49 -12.61 -5.41 -6.91
C GLU A 49 -12.56 -3.93 -6.49
N SER A 50 -11.98 -3.63 -5.32
CA SER A 50 -11.89 -2.25 -4.81
C SER A 50 -11.07 -1.33 -5.71
N LEU A 51 -10.04 -1.85 -6.39
CA LEU A 51 -9.16 -1.06 -7.27
C LEU A 51 -9.91 -0.47 -8.47
N HIS A 52 -11.00 -1.09 -8.91
CA HIS A 52 -11.81 -0.59 -10.04
C HIS A 52 -12.55 0.70 -9.70
N HIS A 53 -12.66 1.03 -8.42
CA HIS A 53 -13.34 2.22 -7.92
C HIS A 53 -12.38 3.36 -7.51
N VAL A 54 -11.07 3.16 -7.70
CA VAL A 54 -10.04 4.16 -7.42
C VAL A 54 -9.78 5.00 -8.66
N ASP A 55 -9.85 6.32 -8.51
CA ASP A 55 -9.51 7.24 -9.60
C ASP A 55 -8.04 7.09 -10.02
N ALA A 56 -7.78 7.13 -11.33
CA ALA A 56 -6.45 6.88 -11.90
C ALA A 56 -5.37 7.81 -11.32
N SER A 57 -5.72 9.04 -10.93
CA SER A 57 -4.79 10.02 -10.35
C SER A 57 -4.25 9.62 -8.97
N PHE A 58 -4.86 8.65 -8.28
CA PHE A 58 -4.31 8.11 -7.04
C PHE A 58 -3.11 7.21 -7.29
N PHE A 59 -3.09 6.46 -8.39
CA PHE A 59 -1.96 5.59 -8.75
C PHE A 59 -0.69 6.36 -9.15
N LEU A 60 -0.76 7.69 -9.22
CA LEU A 60 0.39 8.58 -9.37
C LEU A 60 1.13 8.80 -8.04
N GLY A 61 1.42 7.71 -7.33
CA GLY A 61 2.21 7.70 -6.09
C GLY A 61 1.41 7.81 -4.79
N ARG A 62 0.07 7.85 -4.83
CA ARG A 62 -0.82 7.94 -3.65
C ARG A 62 -1.55 6.63 -3.34
N VAL A 63 -1.17 5.54 -3.98
CA VAL A 63 -1.59 4.17 -3.64
C VAL A 63 -0.36 3.37 -3.30
N CYS A 64 -0.43 2.53 -2.27
CA CYS A 64 0.52 1.44 -2.07
C CYS A 64 -0.18 0.17 -1.59
N PHE A 65 0.51 -0.95 -1.79
CA PHE A 65 0.08 -2.28 -1.36
C PHE A 65 0.92 -2.75 -0.18
N LEU A 66 0.27 -3.39 0.79
CA LEU A 66 0.92 -4.00 1.95
C LEU A 66 0.51 -5.47 2.04
N GLY A 67 1.38 -6.36 1.59
CA GLY A 67 1.24 -7.80 1.77
C GLY A 67 1.59 -8.20 3.21
N THR A 68 0.70 -8.95 3.86
CA THR A 68 0.86 -9.46 5.23
C THR A 68 0.86 -10.99 5.23
N GLY A 69 1.50 -11.61 6.22
CA GLY A 69 1.63 -13.07 6.29
C GLY A 69 2.75 -13.67 5.42
N ALA A 70 3.63 -12.83 4.84
CA ALA A 70 4.73 -13.29 3.99
C ALA A 70 5.87 -14.00 4.74
N GLY A 71 5.94 -13.87 6.06
CA GLY A 71 6.98 -14.48 6.92
C GLY A 71 6.66 -15.90 7.40
N GLN A 72 5.46 -16.40 7.15
CA GLN A 72 5.05 -17.77 7.50
C GLN A 72 5.35 -18.67 6.28
N GLU A 73 6.38 -19.51 6.36
CA GLU A 73 7.03 -20.23 5.23
C GLU A 73 6.17 -21.29 4.48
N HIS A 74 4.86 -21.34 4.67
CA HIS A 74 4.03 -22.38 4.06
C HIS A 74 3.45 -21.94 2.70
N HIS A 75 4.09 -22.28 1.58
CA HIS A 75 3.43 -22.44 0.26
C HIS A 75 2.49 -21.33 -0.29
N TYR A 76 2.87 -20.03 -0.26
CA TYR A 76 2.06 -18.94 -0.84
C TYR A 76 2.71 -18.17 -2.01
N SER A 77 3.66 -18.79 -2.72
CA SER A 77 4.32 -18.18 -3.89
C SER A 77 3.33 -17.68 -4.94
N LEU A 78 2.18 -18.35 -5.10
CA LEU A 78 1.13 -17.95 -6.05
C LEU A 78 0.50 -16.59 -5.68
N HIS A 79 0.01 -16.41 -4.44
CA HIS A 79 -0.58 -15.12 -4.04
C HIS A 79 0.46 -14.01 -4.00
N ARG A 80 1.70 -14.32 -3.59
CA ARG A 80 2.81 -13.35 -3.64
C ARG A 80 3.07 -12.85 -5.07
N ASN A 81 3.12 -13.77 -6.04
CA ASN A 81 3.31 -13.42 -7.45
C ASN A 81 2.12 -12.64 -8.01
N THR A 82 0.89 -12.98 -7.62
CA THR A 82 -0.30 -12.21 -8.03
C THR A 82 -0.27 -10.79 -7.46
N VAL A 83 0.09 -10.61 -6.19
CA VAL A 83 0.22 -9.28 -5.58
C VAL A 83 1.36 -8.47 -6.21
N LEU A 84 2.48 -9.12 -6.56
CA LEU A 84 3.56 -8.47 -7.32
C LEU A 84 3.08 -7.98 -8.70
N LYS A 85 2.37 -8.85 -9.44
CA LYS A 85 1.77 -8.48 -10.73
C LYS A 85 0.75 -7.35 -10.57
N LEU A 86 -0.08 -7.41 -9.54
CA LEU A 86 -1.07 -6.37 -9.24
C LEU A 86 -0.38 -5.02 -8.99
N ALA A 87 0.63 -4.98 -8.13
CA ALA A 87 1.40 -3.78 -7.84
C ALA A 87 2.07 -3.20 -9.11
N HIS A 88 2.61 -4.07 -9.96
CA HIS A 88 3.17 -3.68 -11.25
C HIS A 88 2.13 -3.09 -12.20
N THR A 89 0.97 -3.75 -12.36
CA THR A 89 -0.14 -3.28 -13.21
C THR A 89 -0.61 -1.89 -12.82
N TYR A 90 -0.77 -1.64 -11.51
CA TYR A 90 -1.19 -0.35 -10.97
C TYR A 90 -0.03 0.62 -10.70
N ARG A 91 1.20 0.27 -11.11
CA ARG A 91 2.43 1.08 -10.94
C ARG A 91 2.59 1.66 -9.54
N SER A 92 2.23 0.88 -8.52
CA SER A 92 2.18 1.34 -7.14
C SER A 92 3.14 0.55 -6.26
N PRO A 93 3.77 1.18 -5.24
CA PRO A 93 4.69 0.50 -4.34
C PRO A 93 4.04 -0.70 -3.66
N LEU A 94 4.83 -1.76 -3.45
CA LEU A 94 4.46 -2.94 -2.67
C LEU A 94 5.44 -3.15 -1.52
N PHE A 95 4.89 -3.32 -0.33
CA PHE A 95 5.63 -3.69 0.87
C PHE A 95 5.16 -5.05 1.39
N PHE A 96 6.06 -5.74 2.08
CA PHE A 96 5.73 -6.90 2.88
C PHE A 96 6.04 -6.60 4.34
N CYS A 97 5.10 -6.89 5.24
CA CYS A 97 5.28 -6.75 6.68
C CYS A 97 4.49 -7.83 7.39
N ASP A 98 5.11 -8.51 8.36
CA ASP A 98 4.35 -9.22 9.37
C ASP A 98 3.83 -8.18 10.38
N LEU A 99 2.51 -8.00 10.43
CA LEU A 99 1.87 -7.03 11.33
C LEU A 99 1.71 -7.58 12.75
N GLU A 100 1.88 -8.89 12.94
CA GLU A 100 1.82 -9.53 14.26
C GLU A 100 3.10 -9.23 15.07
N VAL A 101 4.23 -9.00 14.39
CA VAL A 101 5.51 -8.63 15.00
C VAL A 101 5.56 -7.11 15.25
N GLU A 102 5.71 -6.71 16.51
CA GLU A 102 5.64 -5.29 16.95
C GLU A 102 6.70 -4.42 16.27
N ASP A 103 7.97 -4.82 16.27
CA ASP A 103 9.07 -4.05 15.68
C ASP A 103 8.89 -3.83 14.18
N PHE A 104 8.41 -4.86 13.46
CA PHE A 104 8.15 -4.77 12.02
C PHE A 104 6.97 -3.84 11.74
N ARG A 105 5.90 -3.96 12.52
CA ARG A 105 4.74 -3.07 12.44
C ARG A 105 5.13 -1.63 12.73
N ALA A 106 5.94 -1.37 13.74
CA ALA A 106 6.42 -0.04 14.10
C ALA A 106 7.25 0.59 12.96
N THR A 107 8.21 -0.18 12.41
CA THR A 107 9.05 0.25 11.29
C THR A 107 8.23 0.51 10.02
N MET A 108 7.26 -0.36 9.72
CA MET A 108 6.37 -0.19 8.57
C MET A 108 5.46 1.04 8.75
N ALA A 109 4.92 1.24 9.94
CA ALA A 109 4.12 2.42 10.24
C ALA A 109 4.91 3.72 10.05
N GLN A 110 6.16 3.80 10.52
CA GLN A 110 7.02 4.96 10.24
C GLN A 110 7.22 5.19 8.74
N ARG A 111 7.45 4.12 7.97
CA ARG A 111 7.60 4.21 6.51
C ARG A 111 6.32 4.75 5.85
N LEU A 112 5.15 4.27 6.28
CA LEU A 112 3.86 4.72 5.76
C LEU A 112 3.55 6.18 6.15
N VAL A 113 3.89 6.61 7.37
CA VAL A 113 3.74 8.00 7.79
C VAL A 113 4.64 8.90 6.93
N ARG A 114 5.89 8.52 6.69
CA ARG A 114 6.79 9.28 5.81
C ARG A 114 6.26 9.39 4.37
N MET A 115 5.68 8.31 3.83
CA MET A 115 5.02 8.36 2.52
C MET A 115 3.80 9.28 2.53
N LEU A 116 2.97 9.19 3.57
CA LEU A 116 1.80 10.06 3.73
C LEU A 116 2.21 11.54 3.78
N LEU A 117 3.27 11.88 4.51
CA LEU A 117 3.80 13.24 4.57
C LEU A 117 4.21 13.76 3.18
N ILE A 118 4.83 12.92 2.36
CA ILE A 118 5.17 13.26 0.96
C ILE A 118 3.89 13.47 0.13
N CYS A 119 2.93 12.55 0.22
CA CYS A 119 1.69 12.62 -0.55
C CYS A 119 0.81 13.81 -0.16
N ALA A 120 0.85 14.20 1.13
CA ALA A 120 0.15 15.37 1.65
C ALA A 120 0.88 16.70 1.37
N GLY A 121 2.10 16.66 0.81
CA GLY A 121 2.87 17.85 0.44
C GLY A 121 3.66 18.48 1.59
N HIS A 122 3.90 17.75 2.68
CA HIS A 122 4.65 18.25 3.86
C HIS A 122 6.18 18.14 3.71
N VAL A 123 6.67 17.44 2.67
CA VAL A 123 8.11 17.30 2.41
C VAL A 123 8.52 18.24 1.27
N ARG A 124 9.38 19.21 1.57
CA ARG A 124 9.86 20.18 0.56
C ARG A 124 10.69 19.48 -0.52
N GLY A 125 10.43 19.80 -1.78
CA GLY A 125 11.17 19.28 -2.93
C GLY A 125 10.85 17.83 -3.30
N VAL A 126 9.92 17.17 -2.61
CA VAL A 126 9.51 15.79 -2.89
C VAL A 126 7.98 15.72 -2.97
N SER A 127 7.48 15.12 -4.04
CA SER A 127 6.06 14.90 -4.31
C SER A 127 5.74 13.41 -4.40
N ALA A 128 4.44 13.07 -4.44
CA ALA A 128 3.99 11.70 -4.66
C ALA A 128 4.58 11.07 -5.94
N LEU A 129 4.78 11.85 -7.02
CA LEU A 129 5.37 11.33 -8.26
C LEU A 129 6.81 10.82 -8.06
N ASN A 130 7.57 11.40 -7.13
CA ASN A 130 8.93 10.93 -6.84
C ASN A 130 8.91 9.51 -6.23
N LEU A 131 7.83 9.13 -5.54
CA LEU A 131 7.67 7.79 -4.97
C LEU A 131 7.62 6.70 -6.04
N LEU A 132 7.09 7.00 -7.23
CA LEU A 132 7.06 6.08 -8.36
C LEU A 132 8.44 5.69 -8.90
N SER A 133 9.46 6.53 -8.65
CA SER A 133 10.84 6.21 -9.01
C SER A 133 11.61 5.60 -7.84
N LEU A 134 11.39 6.10 -6.62
CA LEU A 134 12.11 5.68 -5.42
C LEU A 134 11.68 4.31 -4.89
N LEU A 135 10.43 3.92 -5.13
CA LEU A 135 9.84 2.70 -4.58
C LEU A 135 9.52 1.66 -5.67
N ARG A 136 10.14 1.77 -6.84
CA ARG A 136 10.03 0.71 -7.86
C ARG A 136 10.57 -0.59 -7.26
N THR A 137 9.72 -1.60 -7.25
CA THR A 137 10.15 -2.98 -7.07
C THR A 137 11.13 -3.31 -8.19
N SER A 138 12.32 -3.82 -7.87
CA SER A 138 13.32 -4.21 -8.87
C SER A 138 12.67 -5.13 -9.92
N GLU A 139 12.81 -4.78 -11.20
CA GLU A 139 12.46 -5.63 -12.33
C GLU A 139 13.38 -6.86 -12.34
N THR A 140 13.14 -7.84 -11.48
CA THR A 140 13.60 -9.21 -11.76
C THR A 140 12.56 -9.83 -12.67
N PRO A 141 12.86 -10.09 -13.95
CA PRO A 141 11.95 -10.83 -14.80
C PRO A 141 11.63 -12.18 -14.15
N PRO A 142 10.39 -12.69 -14.25
CA PRO A 142 10.11 -14.05 -13.85
C PRO A 142 11.07 -14.97 -14.61
N PRO A 143 11.66 -16.00 -13.98
CA PRO A 143 12.46 -16.97 -14.71
C PRO A 143 11.58 -17.55 -15.83
N GLU A 144 12.06 -17.43 -17.06
CA GLU A 144 11.45 -18.10 -18.21
C GLU A 144 11.40 -19.59 -17.89
N GLU A 145 10.20 -20.16 -17.86
CA GLU A 145 10.00 -21.60 -17.79
C GLU A 145 10.51 -22.19 -19.12
N LEU A 146 11.73 -22.75 -19.08
CA LEU A 146 12.32 -23.60 -20.12
C LEU A 146 11.63 -24.97 -20.18
#